data_AF-A0A953AV66-F1
#
_entry.id   AF-A0A953AV66-F1
#
_cell.length_a   1.000
_cell.length_b   1.000
_cell.length_c   1.000
_cell.angle_alpha   90.00
_cell.angle_beta   90.00
_cell.angle_gamma   90.00
#
_symmetry.space_group_name_H-M   'P 1'
#
loop_
_entity.id
_entity.type
_entity.pdbx_description
1 polymer ?
#
loop_
_entity_poly.entity_id
_entity_poly.type
_entity_poly.pdbx_seq_one_letter_code
_entity_poly.pdbx_strand_id
1 'polypeptide(L)'
;MKRIESGSGIWLTAALGIGVMVSLARCGGEKTVCPDTNPFCQPSGGAPSPTPERICTVRTECPRGNTCLQGTCVPDEVAADAGLPIPCRTAQDCAPGETCVEITGQRTGVCQAAQADIRDGGLRPQGTLSTCVADADCGPKAVCVNGACVLLR
;
A
#
# COMPACT_ATOMS: atom_id res chain seq x y z
N MET A 1 -4.93 -6.57 29.22
CA MET A 1 -5.69 -7.83 29.38
C MET A 1 -5.00 -8.90 28.54
N LYS A 2 -4.37 -9.88 29.18
CA LYS A 2 -3.49 -10.89 28.52
C LYS A 2 -4.10 -12.26 28.83
N ARG A 3 -4.66 -12.95 27.83
CA ARG A 3 -5.09 -14.35 27.99
C ARG A 3 -3.97 -15.25 27.48
N ILE A 4 -3.52 -16.11 28.37
CA ILE A 4 -2.63 -17.23 28.12
C ILE A 4 -3.55 -18.44 28.11
N GLU A 5 -3.71 -19.11 26.96
CA GLU A 5 -4.32 -20.45 26.95
C GLU A 5 -3.21 -21.50 26.86
N SER A 6 -3.21 -22.30 27.93
CA SER A 6 -2.39 -23.46 28.21
C SER A 6 -3.03 -24.67 27.56
N GLY A 7 -2.27 -25.40 26.73
CA GLY A 7 -2.69 -26.68 26.19
C GLY A 7 -1.65 -27.75 26.50
N SER A 8 -1.83 -28.43 27.63
CA SER A 8 -1.12 -29.67 27.98
C SER A 8 -1.82 -30.87 27.33
N GLY A 9 -1.04 -31.80 26.76
CA GLY A 9 -1.57 -32.99 26.07
C GLY A 9 -0.57 -34.15 25.95
N ILE A 10 -0.17 -34.65 27.12
CA ILE A 10 0.20 -36.03 27.52
C ILE A 10 0.27 -37.18 26.47
N TRP A 11 1.46 -37.81 26.44
CA TRP A 11 1.88 -39.25 26.41
C TRP A 11 1.16 -40.32 25.55
N LEU A 12 1.91 -41.15 24.81
CA LEU A 12 2.33 -42.53 25.20
C LEU A 12 3.04 -43.30 24.06
N THR A 13 4.06 -44.07 24.47
CA THR A 13 4.86 -45.06 23.71
C THR A 13 4.14 -46.40 23.47
N ALA A 14 4.41 -47.07 22.34
CA ALA A 14 5.12 -48.37 22.26
C ALA A 14 4.72 -49.29 21.07
N ALA A 15 5.73 -50.04 20.61
CA ALA A 15 5.73 -51.42 20.10
C ALA A 15 5.37 -51.74 18.62
N LEU A 16 6.46 -51.99 17.86
CA LEU A 16 6.77 -53.19 17.07
C LEU A 16 5.61 -53.99 16.43
N GLY A 17 5.53 -53.91 15.11
CA GLY A 17 4.86 -54.89 14.26
C GLY A 17 5.25 -54.69 12.80
N ILE A 18 6.13 -55.55 12.28
CA ILE A 18 6.47 -55.60 10.85
C ILE A 18 5.26 -56.19 10.14
N GLY A 19 4.41 -55.33 9.58
CA GLY A 19 3.35 -55.68 8.67
C GLY A 19 3.44 -54.74 7.46
N VAL A 20 3.97 -55.25 6.34
CA VAL A 20 3.91 -54.54 5.06
C VAL A 20 2.45 -54.55 4.61
N MET A 21 1.72 -53.52 5.00
CA MET A 21 0.43 -53.17 4.40
C MET A 21 0.72 -52.28 3.18
N VAL A 22 0.48 -52.82 1.99
CA VAL A 22 0.47 -52.05 0.75
C VAL A 22 -0.76 -51.13 0.79
N SER A 23 -0.54 -49.86 1.13
CA SER A 23 -1.57 -48.83 1.09
C SER A 23 -1.74 -48.31 -0.33
N LEU A 24 -2.89 -48.62 -0.95
CA LEU A 24 -3.39 -47.91 -2.12
C LEU A 24 -3.71 -46.46 -1.71
N ALA A 25 -2.77 -45.55 -1.96
CA ALA A 25 -2.93 -44.13 -1.68
C ALA A 25 -3.97 -43.53 -2.64
N ARG A 26 -5.19 -43.35 -2.12
CA ARG A 26 -6.24 -42.53 -2.74
C ARG A 26 -6.01 -41.10 -2.26
N CYS A 27 -5.43 -40.24 -3.10
CA CYS A 27 -5.23 -38.82 -2.78
C CYS A 27 -6.59 -38.10 -2.73
N GLY A 28 -7.17 -38.05 -1.54
CA GLY A 28 -8.35 -37.24 -1.23
C GLY A 28 -8.08 -36.38 -0.01
N GLY A 29 -8.17 -35.07 -0.19
CA GLY A 29 -8.55 -34.08 0.84
C GLY A 29 -7.63 -33.89 2.04
N GLU A 30 -7.05 -32.69 2.11
CA GLU A 30 -6.42 -32.05 3.29
C GLU A 30 -5.02 -32.53 3.73
N LYS A 31 -4.03 -31.72 3.30
CA LYS A 31 -2.68 -31.55 3.86
C LYS A 31 -1.82 -32.82 3.96
N THR A 32 -1.45 -33.35 2.80
CA THR A 32 -0.37 -34.34 2.69
C THR A 32 0.99 -33.64 2.69
N VAL A 33 1.81 -33.90 3.71
CA VAL A 33 3.25 -33.62 3.70
C VAL A 33 3.93 -34.78 2.97
N CYS A 34 4.59 -34.50 1.85
CA CYS A 34 5.32 -35.52 1.08
C CYS A 34 6.68 -35.80 1.74
N PRO A 35 7.06 -37.06 2.02
CA PRO A 35 8.42 -37.40 2.41
C PRO A 35 9.37 -37.27 1.20
N ASP A 36 10.55 -36.68 1.42
CA ASP A 36 11.59 -36.23 0.46
C ASP A 36 12.11 -37.26 -0.58
N THR A 37 11.62 -38.50 -0.59
CA THR A 37 12.22 -39.61 -1.37
C THR A 37 11.36 -40.14 -2.51
N ASN A 38 10.21 -39.52 -2.81
CA ASN A 38 9.37 -39.94 -3.94
C ASN A 38 9.62 -39.06 -5.19
N PRO A 39 10.28 -39.58 -6.26
CA PRO A 39 10.59 -38.80 -7.46
C PRO A 39 9.36 -38.41 -8.31
N PHE A 40 8.16 -38.88 -7.96
CA PHE A 40 6.91 -38.52 -8.62
C PHE A 40 6.10 -37.43 -7.92
N CYS A 41 6.55 -36.95 -6.76
CA CYS A 41 6.00 -35.74 -6.15
C CYS A 41 6.74 -34.53 -6.74
N GLN A 42 6.42 -34.16 -7.98
CA GLN A 42 6.73 -32.80 -8.40
C GLN A 42 5.97 -31.87 -7.44
N PRO A 43 6.65 -30.96 -6.70
CA PRO A 43 5.93 -29.90 -6.03
C PRO A 43 5.11 -29.23 -7.12
N SER A 44 3.82 -28.99 -6.86
CA SER A 44 3.08 -27.96 -7.59
C SER A 44 3.65 -26.59 -7.21
N GLY A 45 4.95 -26.40 -7.41
CA GLY A 45 5.53 -25.14 -7.82
C GLY A 45 4.95 -24.88 -9.19
N GLY A 46 3.68 -24.46 -9.21
CA GLY A 46 3.22 -23.60 -10.27
C GLY A 46 4.21 -22.46 -10.27
N ALA A 47 5.16 -22.52 -11.22
CA ALA A 47 5.80 -21.31 -11.69
C ALA A 47 4.67 -20.31 -11.83
N PRO A 48 4.77 -19.09 -11.24
CA PRO A 48 3.78 -18.08 -11.52
C PRO A 48 3.76 -17.99 -13.03
N SER A 49 2.68 -18.49 -13.64
CA SER A 49 2.41 -18.24 -15.05
C SER A 49 2.62 -16.74 -15.17
N PRO A 50 3.52 -16.25 -16.03
CA PRO A 50 3.67 -14.83 -16.22
C PRO A 50 2.29 -14.37 -16.66
N THR A 51 1.50 -13.88 -15.72
CA THR A 51 0.27 -13.18 -16.02
C THR A 51 0.74 -12.13 -17.03
N PRO A 52 0.12 -12.07 -18.22
CA PRO A 52 0.54 -11.13 -19.25
C PRO A 52 0.80 -9.83 -18.53
N GLU A 53 2.04 -9.32 -18.61
CA GLU A 53 2.40 -8.01 -18.07
C GLU A 53 1.22 -7.13 -18.38
N ARG A 54 0.42 -6.78 -17.37
CA ARG A 54 -0.85 -6.11 -17.62
C ARG A 54 -0.44 -4.72 -18.03
N ILE A 55 -0.24 -4.57 -19.34
CA ILE A 55 0.10 -3.32 -19.96
C ILE A 55 -1.06 -2.41 -19.63
N CYS A 56 -0.80 -1.49 -18.72
CA CYS A 56 -1.76 -0.48 -18.36
C CYS A 56 -1.38 0.82 -19.07
N THR A 57 -2.37 1.61 -19.42
CA THR A 57 -2.22 2.99 -19.88
C THR A 57 -2.79 3.97 -18.86
N VAL A 58 -3.75 3.50 -18.05
CA VAL A 58 -4.40 4.29 -17.01
C VAL A 58 -4.63 3.45 -15.75
N ARG A 59 -4.69 4.11 -14.58
CA ARG A 59 -4.91 3.47 -13.27
C ARG A 59 -6.17 2.60 -13.21
N THR A 60 -7.23 2.95 -13.94
CA THR A 60 -8.49 2.20 -13.94
C THR A 60 -8.36 0.80 -14.55
N GLU A 61 -7.28 0.52 -15.27
CA GLU A 61 -6.97 -0.81 -15.80
C GLU A 61 -6.28 -1.70 -14.75
N CYS A 62 -5.78 -1.09 -13.68
CA CYS A 62 -5.12 -1.78 -12.59
C CYS A 62 -6.12 -2.26 -11.53
N PRO A 63 -5.80 -3.36 -10.80
CA PRO A 63 -6.57 -3.76 -9.64
C PRO A 63 -6.58 -2.64 -8.60
N ARG A 64 -7.64 -2.55 -7.78
CA ARG A 64 -7.72 -1.60 -6.67
C ARG A 64 -6.45 -1.68 -5.80
N GLY A 65 -5.89 -0.52 -5.45
CA GLY A 65 -4.64 -0.39 -4.70
C GLY A 65 -3.37 -0.42 -5.55
N ASN A 66 -3.48 -0.35 -6.88
CA ASN A 66 -2.34 -0.24 -7.79
C ASN A 66 -2.49 0.97 -8.72
N THR A 67 -1.37 1.56 -9.10
CA THR A 67 -1.25 2.65 -10.07
C THR A 67 -0.53 2.17 -11.31
N CYS A 68 -0.97 2.67 -12.47
CA CYS A 68 -0.28 2.38 -13.71
C CYS A 68 0.99 3.22 -13.83
N LEU A 69 2.15 2.58 -13.77
CA LEU A 69 3.46 3.21 -13.86
C LEU A 69 4.24 2.61 -15.03
N GLN A 70 4.56 3.43 -16.03
CA GLN A 70 5.36 3.01 -17.21
C GLN A 70 4.84 1.76 -17.92
N GLY A 71 3.53 1.56 -17.96
CA GLY A 71 2.93 0.37 -18.55
C GLY A 71 2.66 -0.77 -17.57
N THR A 72 3.02 -0.64 -16.30
CA THR A 72 2.89 -1.72 -15.32
C THR A 72 2.09 -1.28 -14.12
N CYS A 73 1.15 -2.11 -13.67
CA CYS A 73 0.44 -1.87 -12.41
C CYS A 73 1.38 -2.12 -11.24
N VAL A 74 1.78 -1.06 -10.55
CA VAL A 74 2.59 -1.11 -9.33
C VAL A 74 1.71 -0.81 -8.11
N PRO A 75 2.01 -1.36 -6.93
CA PRO A 75 1.29 -1.01 -5.70
C PRO A 75 1.33 0.49 -5.45
N ASP A 76 0.22 1.07 -4.98
CA ASP A 76 0.11 2.52 -4.72
C ASP A 76 1.17 3.02 -3.73
N GLU A 77 1.59 2.16 -2.79
CA GLU A 77 2.70 2.42 -1.84
C GLU A 77 4.04 2.68 -2.56
N VAL A 78 4.37 1.87 -3.57
CA VAL A 78 5.62 2.01 -4.34
C VAL A 78 5.59 3.27 -5.20
N ALA A 79 4.42 3.62 -5.74
CA ALA A 79 4.24 4.85 -6.51
C ALA A 79 4.36 6.10 -5.62
N ALA A 80 3.86 6.04 -4.39
CA ALA A 80 3.97 7.10 -3.40
C ALA A 80 5.42 7.34 -2.95
N ASP A 81 6.19 6.27 -2.70
CA ASP A 81 7.62 6.36 -2.38
C ASP A 81 8.45 7.00 -3.51
N ALA A 82 8.02 6.82 -4.76
CA ALA A 82 8.64 7.48 -5.92
C ALA A 82 8.32 8.99 -6.01
N GLY A 83 7.48 9.53 -5.11
CA GLY A 83 7.06 10.92 -5.11
C GLY A 83 6.23 11.31 -6.33
N LEU A 84 5.61 10.34 -6.99
CA LEU A 84 4.88 10.59 -8.22
C LEU A 84 3.43 11.03 -7.91
N PRO A 85 2.93 12.06 -8.61
CA PRO A 85 1.57 12.53 -8.45
C PRO A 85 0.57 11.44 -8.85
N ILE A 86 -0.25 10.96 -7.91
CA ILE A 86 -1.28 9.96 -8.16
C ILE A 86 -2.51 10.65 -8.77
N PRO A 87 -2.94 10.33 -10.00
CA PRO A 87 -4.11 10.94 -10.60
C PRO A 87 -5.40 10.44 -9.94
N CYS A 88 -6.40 11.33 -9.84
CA CYS A 88 -7.71 11.04 -9.25
C CYS A 88 -8.85 11.74 -10.02
N ARG A 89 -10.07 11.26 -9.85
CA ARG A 89 -11.29 11.94 -10.30
C ARG A 89 -12.16 12.39 -9.13
N THR A 90 -12.09 11.67 -8.03
CA THR A 90 -12.84 11.93 -6.81
C THR A 90 -11.94 11.68 -5.60
N ALA A 91 -12.33 12.21 -4.43
CA ALA A 91 -11.60 11.96 -3.19
C ALA A 91 -11.52 10.47 -2.79
N GLN A 92 -12.42 9.62 -3.33
CA GLN A 92 -12.42 8.18 -3.07
C GLN A 92 -11.31 7.43 -3.82
N ASP A 93 -10.72 8.06 -4.83
CA ASP A 93 -9.58 7.49 -5.57
C ASP A 93 -8.26 7.66 -4.81
N CYS A 94 -8.22 8.55 -3.81
CA CYS A 94 -7.02 8.87 -3.06
C CYS A 94 -6.90 8.05 -1.78
N ALA A 95 -5.68 7.98 -1.23
CA ALA A 95 -5.47 7.28 0.03
C ALA A 95 -6.22 8.00 1.18
N PRO A 96 -6.53 7.29 2.27
CA PRO A 96 -7.16 7.91 3.43
C PRO A 96 -6.33 9.09 3.95
N GLY A 97 -6.94 10.28 4.03
CA GLY A 97 -6.26 11.52 4.44
C GLY A 97 -5.72 12.37 3.28
N GLU A 98 -5.92 11.94 2.04
CA GLU A 98 -5.60 12.74 0.85
C GLU A 98 -6.87 13.34 0.24
N THR A 99 -6.71 14.46 -0.47
CA THR A 99 -7.79 15.10 -1.24
C THR A 99 -7.45 15.08 -2.73
N CYS A 100 -8.47 14.85 -3.56
CA CYS A 100 -8.32 14.99 -4.99
C CYS A 100 -8.37 16.46 -5.39
N VAL A 101 -7.23 17.04 -5.76
CA VAL A 101 -7.11 18.44 -6.18
C VAL A 101 -7.24 18.52 -7.69
N GLU A 102 -8.30 19.15 -8.19
CA GLU A 102 -8.52 19.33 -9.63
C GLU A 102 -7.44 20.22 -10.24
N ILE A 103 -6.86 19.78 -11.37
CA ILE A 103 -5.98 20.62 -12.17
C ILE A 103 -6.86 21.46 -13.10
N THR A 104 -6.78 22.79 -12.98
CA THR A 104 -7.52 23.72 -13.83
C THR A 104 -7.32 23.40 -15.32
N GLY A 105 -8.41 23.05 -16.00
CA GLY A 105 -8.40 22.70 -17.43
C GLY A 105 -8.26 21.21 -17.74
N GLN A 106 -8.16 20.32 -16.74
CA GLN A 106 -8.20 18.87 -16.91
C GLN A 106 -9.45 18.26 -16.26
N ARG A 107 -9.89 17.09 -16.77
CA ARG A 107 -10.99 16.30 -16.16
C ARG A 107 -10.52 15.41 -15.01
N THR A 108 -9.24 15.51 -14.64
CA THR A 108 -8.57 14.70 -13.63
C THR A 108 -7.84 15.62 -12.68
N GLY A 109 -7.90 15.29 -11.40
CA GLY A 109 -7.09 15.91 -10.36
C GLY A 109 -5.89 15.05 -9.98
N VAL A 110 -5.21 15.49 -8.94
CA VAL A 110 -4.09 14.80 -8.31
C VAL A 110 -4.39 14.59 -6.83
N CYS A 111 -4.12 13.39 -6.32
CA CYS A 111 -4.16 13.14 -4.90
C CYS A 111 -3.05 13.93 -4.25
N GLN A 112 -3.44 14.81 -3.34
CA GLN A 112 -2.53 15.55 -2.50
C GLN A 112 -2.84 15.13 -1.07
N ALA A 113 -1.81 14.69 -0.34
CA ALA A 113 -1.93 14.57 1.11
C ALA A 113 -2.56 15.86 1.63
N ALA A 114 -3.62 15.74 2.43
CA ALA A 114 -4.11 16.90 3.17
C ALA A 114 -2.86 17.43 3.87
N GLN A 115 -2.41 18.63 3.48
CA GLN A 115 -1.37 19.30 4.23
C GLN A 115 -1.93 19.27 5.64
N ALA A 116 -1.28 18.50 6.52
CA ALA A 116 -1.70 18.44 7.90
C ALA A 116 -1.68 19.90 8.32
N ASP A 117 -2.88 20.49 8.40
CA ASP A 117 -3.06 21.88 8.75
C ASP A 117 -2.44 21.91 10.13
N ILE A 118 -1.20 22.42 10.22
CA ILE A 118 -0.45 22.50 11.46
C ILE A 118 -1.16 23.58 12.27
N ARG A 119 -2.36 23.27 12.75
CA ARG A 119 -3.13 24.04 13.72
C ARG A 119 -2.59 23.82 15.13
N ASP A 120 -1.54 23.01 15.27
CA ASP A 120 -0.73 22.92 16.48
C ASP A 120 0.57 23.71 16.29
N GLY A 121 0.44 25.04 16.29
CA GLY A 121 1.39 25.97 16.91
C GLY A 121 2.90 25.93 16.58
N GLY A 122 3.39 25.30 15.51
CA GLY A 122 4.83 25.13 15.33
C GLY A 122 5.34 25.15 13.90
N LEU A 123 5.82 26.32 13.46
CA LEU A 123 6.79 26.54 12.37
C LEU A 123 6.34 26.10 10.95
N ARG A 124 5.73 27.06 10.24
CA ARG A 124 5.35 26.98 8.82
C ARG A 124 6.54 26.68 7.89
N PRO A 125 6.30 25.99 6.75
CA PRO A 125 7.30 25.68 5.76
C PRO A 125 7.91 26.95 5.17
N GLN A 126 9.24 26.98 5.15
CA GLN A 126 10.03 27.93 4.36
C GLN A 126 9.82 27.60 2.88
N GLY A 127 8.82 28.23 2.26
CA GLY A 127 8.52 28.05 0.84
C GLY A 127 7.84 29.29 0.32
N THR A 128 8.65 30.16 -0.28
CA THR A 128 8.30 31.36 -1.05
C THR A 128 6.89 31.37 -1.66
N LEU A 129 6.16 32.46 -1.39
CA LEU A 129 4.85 32.85 -1.95
C LEU A 129 3.61 32.31 -1.21
N SER A 130 3.58 32.45 0.12
CA SER A 130 2.29 32.43 0.82
C SER A 130 1.49 33.68 0.41
N THR A 131 0.38 33.47 -0.28
CA THR A 131 -0.63 34.50 -0.45
C THR A 131 -1.23 34.89 0.90
N CYS A 132 -1.67 36.13 1.07
CA CYS A 132 -2.20 36.63 2.34
C CYS A 132 -3.44 37.48 2.12
N VAL A 133 -4.29 37.58 3.15
CA VAL A 133 -5.45 38.50 3.18
C VAL A 133 -5.25 39.57 4.26
N ALA A 134 -4.52 39.23 5.33
CA ALA A 134 -4.16 40.11 6.43
C ALA A 134 -2.72 39.87 6.92
N ASP A 135 -2.16 40.81 7.68
CA ASP A 135 -0.80 40.70 8.23
C ASP A 135 -0.61 39.51 9.18
N ALA A 136 -1.68 39.09 9.86
CA ALA A 136 -1.66 37.91 10.73
C ALA A 136 -1.45 36.59 9.96
N ASP A 137 -1.72 36.58 8.65
CA ASP A 137 -1.44 35.45 7.77
C ASP A 137 0.04 35.36 7.41
N CYS A 138 0.82 36.39 7.74
CA CYS A 138 2.26 36.43 7.52
C CYS A 138 3.01 36.06 8.81
N GLY A 139 4.19 35.45 8.64
CA GLY A 139 5.04 35.10 9.77
C GLY A 139 5.56 36.35 10.51
N PRO A 140 6.16 36.19 11.70
CA PRO A 140 6.76 37.30 12.43
C PRO A 140 7.80 38.02 11.55
N LYS A 141 7.73 39.36 11.51
CA LYS A 141 8.54 40.26 10.64
C LYS A 141 8.16 40.27 9.16
N ALA A 142 6.95 39.86 8.80
CA ALA A 142 6.40 40.06 7.47
C ALA A 142 5.03 40.77 7.53
N VAL A 143 4.70 41.51 6.46
CA VAL A 143 3.41 42.22 6.28
C VAL A 143 2.76 41.80 4.97
N CYS A 144 1.44 41.84 4.92
CA CYS A 144 0.67 41.50 3.73
C CYS A 144 0.57 42.70 2.80
N VAL A 145 1.19 42.60 1.62
CA VAL A 145 1.19 43.67 0.61
C VAL A 145 0.68 43.09 -0.71
N ASN A 146 -0.47 43.59 -1.18
CA ASN A 146 -1.12 43.13 -2.43
C ASN A 146 -1.29 41.60 -2.50
N GLY A 147 -1.63 40.97 -1.38
CA GLY A 147 -1.84 39.54 -1.31
C GLY A 147 -0.57 38.70 -1.25
N ALA A 148 0.60 39.29 -1.02
CA ALA A 148 1.86 38.58 -0.78
C ALA A 148 2.52 39.02 0.54
N CYS A 149 3.07 38.06 1.29
CA CYS A 149 3.85 38.37 2.50
C CYS A 149 5.24 38.91 2.15
N VAL A 150 5.55 40.13 2.59
CA VAL A 150 6.84 40.81 2.39
C VAL A 150 7.58 40.95 3.72
N LEU A 151 8.85 40.53 3.76
CA LEU A 151 9.72 40.67 4.93
C LEU A 151 10.12 42.13 5.19
N LEU A 152 9.89 42.61 6.40
CA LEU A 152 10.40 43.89 6.90
C LEU A 152 11.90 43.72 7.21
N ARG A 153 12.75 44.49 6.52
CA ARG A 153 14.19 44.55 6.79
C ARG A 153 14.53 45.59 7.85
#